data_AF-A0A0G0X5I3-F1
#
_entry.id   AF-A0A0G0X5I3-F1
#
_cell.length_a   1.000
_cell.length_b   1.000
_cell.length_c   1.000
_cell.angle_alpha   90.00
_cell.angle_beta   90.00
_cell.angle_gamma   90.00
#
_symmetry.space_group_name_H-M   'P 1'
#
loop_
_entity.id
_entity.type
_entity.pdbx_description
1 polymer ?
#
loop_
_entity_poly.entity_id
_entity_poly.type
_entity_poly.pdbx_seq_one_letter_code
_entity_poly.pdbx_strand_id
1 'polypeptide(L)' 'MVASVINVLLSFLGIIAVVIILIGGFKWMTAGGNEEKTGEAKKLITAGVIGLVIILASWAIATFVLNQLIAATI' A
#
# COMPACT_ATOMS: atom_id res chain seq x y z
N MET A 1 15.55 14.72 -10.16
CA MET A 1 15.58 14.74 -8.69
C MET A 1 14.21 14.47 -8.07
N VAL A 2 13.12 15.13 -8.53
CA VAL A 2 11.76 14.91 -8.00
C VAL A 2 11.28 13.45 -8.09
N ALA A 3 11.56 12.77 -9.22
CA ALA A 3 11.20 11.35 -9.39
C ALA A 3 11.88 10.40 -8.39
N SER A 4 13.12 10.68 -7.96
CA SER A 4 13.81 9.87 -6.95
C SER A 4 13.18 10.02 -5.57
N VAL A 5 12.78 11.24 -5.20
CA VAL A 5 12.12 11.51 -3.91
C VAL A 5 10.76 10.79 -3.84
N ILE A 6 9.99 10.84 -4.92
CA ILE A 6 8.71 10.14 -5.03
C ILE A 6 8.90 8.62 -4.90
N ASN A 7 9.88 8.04 -5.60
CA ASN A 7 10.17 6.60 -5.51
C ASN A 7 10.61 6.17 -4.10
N VAL A 8 11.41 6.97 -3.40
CA VAL A 8 11.84 6.67 -2.01
C VAL A 8 10.65 6.75 -1.04
N LEU A 9 9.77 7.74 -1.19
CA LEU A 9 8.58 7.85 -0.35
C LEU A 9 7.60 6.71 -0.62
N LEU A 10 7.38 6.35 -1.88
CA LEU A 10 6.49 5.25 -2.26
C LEU A 10 7.01 3.88 -1.79
N SER A 11 8.32 3.63 -1.88
CA SER A 11 8.91 2.38 -1.38
C SER A 11 8.80 2.27 0.13
N PHE A 12 9.05 3.37 0.86
CA PHE A 12 8.88 3.42 2.31
C PHE A 12 7.41 3.18 2.73
N LEU A 13 6.46 3.84 2.07
CA LEU A 13 5.02 3.62 2.30
C LEU A 13 4.61 2.18 1.98
N GLY A 14 5.15 1.59 0.90
CA GLY A 14 4.89 0.21 0.52
C GLY A 14 5.32 -0.78 1.60
N ILE A 15 6.49 -0.59 2.20
CA ILE A 15 6.97 -1.40 3.32
C ILE A 15 6.03 -1.29 4.51
N ILE A 16 5.60 -0.07 4.88
CA ILE A 16 4.66 0.14 5.99
C ILE A 16 3.34 -0.60 5.73
N ALA A 17 2.79 -0.50 4.51
CA ALA A 17 1.55 -1.19 4.15
C ALA A 17 1.68 -2.71 4.31
N VAL A 18 2.80 -3.30 3.88
CA VAL A 18 3.07 -4.74 4.07
C VAL A 18 3.16 -5.10 5.55
N VAL A 19 3.84 -4.29 6.38
CA VAL A 19 3.92 -4.52 7.83
C VAL A 19 2.54 -4.50 8.48
N ILE A 20 1.67 -3.56 8.12
CA ILE A 20 0.30 -3.48 8.63
C ILE A 20 -0.51 -4.73 8.25
N ILE A 21 -0.39 -5.20 7.01
CA ILE A 21 -1.05 -6.43 6.54
C ILE A 21 -0.55 -7.64 7.34
N LEU A 22 0.76 -7.73 7.59
CA LEU A 22 1.35 -8.82 8.39
C LEU A 22 0.83 -8.81 9.83
N ILE A 23 0.78 -7.64 10.47
CA ILE A 23 0.23 -7.51 11.84
C ILE A 23 -1.25 -7.91 11.87
N GLY A 24 -2.03 -7.47 10.87
CA GLY A 24 -3.43 -7.87 10.72
C GLY A 24 -3.58 -9.38 10.52
N GLY A 25 -2.72 -9.99 9.70
CA GLY A 25 -2.67 -11.43 9.46
C GLY A 25 -2.32 -12.24 10.71
N PHE A 26 -1.31 -11.80 11.47
CA PHE A 26 -0.97 -12.40 12.77
C PHE A 26 -2.11 -12.29 13.78
N LYS A 27 -2.77 -11.12 13.84
CA LYS A 27 -3.95 -10.92 14.71
C LYS A 27 -5.11 -11.83 14.30
N TRP A 28 -5.28 -12.09 13.00
CA TRP A 28 -6.29 -13.01 12.48
C TRP A 28 -5.97 -14.46 12.84
N MET A 29 -4.72 -14.89 12.66
CA MET A 29 -4.25 -16.24 13.04
C MET A 29 -4.37 -16.51 14.55
N THR A 30 -4.13 -15.50 15.37
CA THR A 30 -4.18 -15.60 16.85
C THR A 30 -5.58 -15.38 17.44
N ALA A 31 -6.59 -15.05 16.62
CA ALA A 31 -7.95 -14.78 17.08
C ALA A 31 -8.66 -16.04 17.64
N GLY A 32 -8.21 -17.24 17.29
CA GLY A 32 -8.64 -18.49 17.94
C GLY A 32 -10.15 -18.76 17.87
N GLY A 33 -10.85 -18.21 16.88
CA GLY A 33 -12.31 -18.34 16.74
C GLY A 33 -13.14 -17.28 17.47
N ASN A 34 -12.52 -16.32 18.16
CA ASN A 34 -13.22 -15.14 18.67
C ASN A 34 -13.64 -14.25 17.49
N GLU A 35 -14.95 -14.11 17.28
CA GLU A 35 -15.53 -13.33 16.17
C GLU A 35 -15.16 -11.85 16.23
N GLU A 36 -15.05 -11.26 17.42
CA GLU A 36 -14.69 -9.85 17.61
C GLU A 36 -13.23 -9.60 17.17
N LYS A 37 -12.31 -10.45 17.64
CA LYS A 37 -10.89 -10.37 17.24
C LYS A 37 -10.69 -10.65 15.75
N THR A 38 -11.49 -11.55 15.19
CA THR A 38 -11.51 -11.87 13.75
C THR A 38 -11.99 -10.67 12.94
N GLY A 39 -13.05 -9.98 13.39
CA GLY A 39 -13.58 -8.77 12.77
C GLY A 39 -12.57 -7.62 12.77
N GLU A 40 -11.93 -7.37 13.91
CA GLU A 40 -10.85 -6.37 14.00
C GLU A 40 -9.67 -6.70 13.09
N ALA A 41 -9.22 -7.96 13.06
CA ALA A 41 -8.11 -8.38 12.23
C ALA A 41 -8.43 -8.22 10.74
N LYS A 42 -9.63 -8.62 10.30
CA LYS A 42 -10.09 -8.39 8.92
C LYS A 42 -10.15 -6.90 8.57
N LYS A 43 -10.60 -6.05 9.49
CA LYS A 43 -10.64 -4.58 9.28
C LYS A 43 -9.23 -4.02 9.09
N LEU A 44 -8.27 -4.46 9.90
CA LEU A 44 -6.86 -4.10 9.79
C LEU A 44 -6.24 -4.54 8.46
N ILE A 45 -6.47 -5.79 8.06
CA ILE A 45 -5.99 -6.32 6.77
C ILE A 45 -6.60 -5.52 5.63
N THR A 46 -7.91 -5.25 5.67
CA THR A 46 -8.61 -4.50 4.62
C THR A 46 -8.07 -3.08 4.51
N ALA A 47 -7.83 -2.40 5.63
CA ALA A 47 -7.22 -1.07 5.63
C ALA A 47 -5.79 -1.10 5.05
N GLY A 48 -4.99 -2.12 5.39
CA GLY A 48 -3.65 -2.32 4.81
C GLY A 48 -3.68 -2.58 3.31
N VAL A 49 -4.62 -3.38 2.82
CA VAL A 49 -4.83 -3.64 1.39
C VAL A 49 -5.24 -2.36 0.66
N ILE A 50 -6.17 -1.59 1.21
CA ILE A 50 -6.58 -0.30 0.63
C ILE A 50 -5.37 0.66 0.56
N GLY A 51 -4.57 0.74 1.62
CA GLY A 51 -3.34 1.53 1.62
C GLY A 51 -2.37 1.09 0.52
N LEU A 52 -2.18 -0.22 0.34
CA LEU A 52 -1.33 -0.77 -0.73
C LEU A 52 -1.86 -0.40 -2.13
N VAL A 53 -3.17 -0.51 -2.34
CA VAL A 53 -3.80 -0.13 -3.61
C VAL A 53 -3.59 1.35 -3.92
N ILE A 54 -3.72 2.23 -2.92
CA ILE A 54 -3.49 3.68 -3.09
C ILE A 54 -2.05 3.97 -3.49
N ILE A 55 -1.07 3.29 -2.86
CA ILE A 55 0.35 3.45 -3.19
C ILE A 55 0.64 3.01 -4.63
N LEU A 56 0.13 1.84 -5.02
CA LEU A 56 0.29 1.32 -6.38
C LEU A 56 -0.38 2.22 -7.43
N ALA A 57 -1.60 2.70 -7.14
CA ALA A 57 -2.31 3.63 -8.02
C ALA A 57 -1.57 4.96 -8.17
N SER A 58 -1.05 5.50 -7.08
CA SER A 58 -0.26 6.75 -7.09
C SER A 58 0.99 6.62 -7.94
N TRP A 59 1.71 5.49 -7.81
CA TRP A 59 2.88 5.21 -8.64
C TRP A 59 2.51 5.08 -10.13
N ALA A 60 1.48 4.30 -10.44
CA ALA A 60 1.03 4.10 -11.82
C ALA A 60 0.63 5.42 -12.49
N ILE A 61 -0.11 6.28 -11.79
CA ILE A 61 -0.50 7.60 -12.29
C ILE A 61 0.73 8.49 -12.49
N ALA A 62 1.64 8.55 -11.51
CA ALA A 62 2.84 9.37 -11.61
C ALA A 62 3.70 8.96 -12.82
N THR A 63 3.93 7.66 -13.01
CA THR A 63 4.69 7.14 -14.15
C THR A 63 3.96 7.36 -15.47
N PHE A 64 2.63 7.20 -15.51
CA PHE A 64 1.83 7.46 -16.70
C PHE A 64 1.93 8.93 -17.14
N VAL A 65 1.77 9.87 -16.22
CA VAL A 65 1.87 11.31 -16.51
C VAL A 65 3.28 11.68 -16.96
N LEU A 66 4.31 11.20 -16.26
CA LEU A 66 5.70 11.45 -16.64
C LEU A 66 6.01 10.90 -18.05
N ASN A 67 5.55 9.70 -18.38
CA ASN A 67 5.74 9.12 -19.69
C ASN A 67 5.01 9.90 -20.80
N GLN A 68 3.78 10.37 -20.54
CA GLN A 68 3.05 11.21 -21.48
C GLN A 68 3.75 12.56 -21.71
N LEU A 69 4.30 13.17 -20.66
CA LEU A 69 5.05 14.43 -20.79
C LEU A 69 6.34 14.25 -21.59
N ILE A 70 7.07 13.15 -21.38
CA ILE A 70 8.26 12.82 -22.17
C ILE A 70 7.87 12.60 -23.63
N ALA A 71 6.87 11.75 -23.90
CA ALA A 71 6.43 11.42 -25.25
C ALA A 71 5.90 12.61 -26.06
N ALA A 72 5.37 13.66 -25.41
CA ALA A 72 4.93 14.87 -26.09
C ALA A 72 6.07 15.88 -26.38
N THR A 73 7.24 15.71 -25.74
CA THR A 73 8.39 16.62 -25.87
C THR A 73 9.41 16.15 -26.90
N ILE A 74 9.49 14.85 -27.16
CA ILE A 74 10.24 14.24 -28.28
C ILE A 74 9.38 14.18 -29.53
#